data_AF-W2X4K7-F1
#
_entry.id   AF-W2X4K7-F1
#
_cell.length_a   1.000
_cell.length_b   1.000
_cell.length_c   1.000
_cell.angle_alpha   90.00
_cell.angle_beta   90.00
_cell.angle_gamma   90.00
#
_symmetry.space_group_name_H-M   'P 1'
#
loop_
_entity.id
_entity.type
_entity.pdbx_description
1 polymer ?
#
loop_
_entity_poly.entity_id
_entity_poly.type
_entity_poly.pdbx_seq_one_letter_code
_entity_poly.pdbx_strand_id
1 'polypeptide(L)'
;MTSRYKPELLKFMSYKDGVEYNSDHAFTMEELLAITPEHVCHSMNELAYGSPVPSDDMRPVHRRSATLEFSKKAISSFMPRINASWDPVTAHGNPTRSDAVNKLIKRVKKFEVRREGVEPKARRSLEFDEFLNSLSLVRSKWGKGETAYM
;
A
#
# COMPACT_ATOMS: atom_id res chain seq x y z
N MET A 1 4.01 -6.61 16.31
CA MET A 1 3.10 -6.16 15.22
C MET A 1 3.82 -5.69 13.95
N THR A 2 5.14 -5.89 13.79
CA THR A 2 5.95 -5.33 12.67
C THR A 2 6.17 -6.29 11.49
N SER A 3 5.98 -7.60 11.67
CA SER A 3 6.24 -8.61 10.62
C SER A 3 5.47 -8.35 9.32
N ARG A 4 4.19 -7.94 9.39
CA ARG A 4 3.35 -7.69 8.20
C ARG A 4 3.82 -6.49 7.35
N TYR A 5 4.47 -5.50 7.96
CA TYR A 5 4.91 -4.28 7.26
C TYR A 5 6.36 -4.36 6.78
N LYS A 6 7.16 -5.29 7.31
CA LYS A 6 8.57 -5.47 6.93
C LYS A 6 8.78 -5.67 5.42
N PRO A 7 7.97 -6.47 4.70
CA PRO A 7 8.13 -6.63 3.26
C PRO A 7 7.99 -5.32 2.47
N GLU A 8 7.07 -4.44 2.87
CA GLU A 8 6.89 -3.14 2.23
C GLU A 8 8.08 -2.22 2.49
N LEU A 9 8.64 -2.22 3.70
CA LEU A 9 9.85 -1.47 4.00
C LEU A 9 11.04 -1.99 3.19
N LEU A 10 11.26 -3.31 3.15
CA LEU A 10 12.34 -3.92 2.38
C LEU A 10 12.23 -3.56 0.90
N LYS A 11 11.04 -3.64 0.33
CA LYS A 11 10.79 -3.25 -1.07
C LYS A 11 11.12 -1.78 -1.30
N PHE A 12 10.71 -0.90 -0.40
CA PHE A 12 11.00 0.53 -0.48
C PHE A 12 12.51 0.83 -0.38
N MET A 13 13.19 0.26 0.59
CA MET A 13 14.63 0.45 0.79
C MET A 13 15.42 -0.15 -0.37
N SER A 14 15.01 -1.32 -0.88
CA SER A 14 15.64 -1.92 -2.06
C SER A 14 15.53 -1.02 -3.29
N TYR A 15 14.36 -0.38 -3.47
CA TYR A 15 14.16 0.61 -4.52
C TYR A 15 15.01 1.87 -4.33
N LYS A 16 15.10 2.39 -3.10
CA LYS A 16 15.88 3.60 -2.77
C LYS A 16 17.38 3.38 -3.01
N ASP A 17 17.90 2.25 -2.54
CA ASP A 17 19.33 1.97 -2.51
C ASP A 17 19.83 1.19 -3.73
N GLY A 18 18.92 0.68 -4.56
CA GLY A 18 19.26 -0.08 -5.77
C GLY A 18 19.86 -1.46 -5.47
N VAL A 19 19.59 -2.01 -4.28
CA VAL A 19 20.14 -3.29 -3.80
C VAL A 19 19.03 -4.17 -3.28
N GLU A 20 19.17 -5.50 -3.40
CA GLU A 20 18.21 -6.43 -2.81
C GLU A 20 18.57 -6.75 -1.36
N TYR A 21 17.67 -6.43 -0.44
CA TYR A 21 17.81 -6.77 0.97
C TYR A 21 17.20 -8.15 1.28
N ASN A 22 17.87 -8.92 2.15
CA ASN A 22 17.32 -10.15 2.70
C ASN A 22 16.06 -9.86 3.57
N SER A 23 15.08 -10.77 3.59
CA SER A 23 13.91 -10.70 4.46
C SER A 23 14.22 -10.46 5.93
N ASP A 24 15.38 -10.92 6.40
CA ASP A 24 15.81 -10.77 7.79
C ASP A 24 16.56 -9.48 8.08
N HIS A 25 16.93 -8.71 7.05
CA HIS A 25 17.66 -7.46 7.22
C HIS A 25 16.93 -6.48 8.15
N ALA A 26 17.70 -5.86 9.04
CA ALA A 26 17.22 -4.89 10.01
C ALA A 26 17.92 -3.56 9.75
N PHE A 27 17.14 -2.56 9.34
CA PHE A 27 17.64 -1.22 9.07
C PHE A 27 17.98 -0.50 10.38
N THR A 28 19.14 0.12 10.39
CA THR A 28 19.63 0.97 11.47
C THR A 28 18.82 2.27 11.56
N MET A 29 18.89 2.94 12.71
CA MET A 29 18.22 4.23 12.87
C MET A 29 18.75 5.29 11.90
N GLU A 30 20.04 5.27 11.58
CA GLU A 30 20.68 6.20 10.65
C GLU A 30 20.15 6.02 9.23
N GLU A 31 20.04 4.77 8.75
CA GLU A 31 19.45 4.47 7.43
C GLU A 31 18.01 4.94 7.33
N LEU A 32 17.22 4.77 8.41
CA LEU A 32 15.83 5.21 8.46
C LEU A 32 15.71 6.74 8.52
N LEU A 33 16.63 7.43 9.20
CA LEU A 33 16.66 8.90 9.25
C LEU A 33 17.15 9.52 7.93
N ALA A 34 17.89 8.79 7.10
CA ALA A 34 18.32 9.22 5.77
C ALA A 34 17.18 9.21 4.73
N ILE A 35 15.99 8.70 5.07
CA ILE A 35 14.84 8.70 4.16
C ILE A 35 14.24 10.10 4.06
N THR A 36 14.14 10.61 2.84
CA THR A 36 13.51 11.89 2.52
C THR A 36 12.11 11.71 1.93
N PRO A 37 11.25 12.74 1.95
CA PRO A 37 9.99 12.72 1.22
C PRO A 37 10.15 12.41 -0.27
N GLU A 38 11.25 12.85 -0.88
CA GLU A 38 11.52 12.64 -2.31
C GLU A 38 11.71 11.16 -2.64
N HIS A 39 12.47 10.41 -1.82
CA HIS A 39 12.58 8.95 -1.97
C HIS A 39 11.20 8.28 -1.93
N VAL A 40 10.35 8.69 -0.97
CA VAL A 40 8.99 8.16 -0.83
C VAL A 40 8.15 8.50 -2.06
N CYS A 41 8.18 9.75 -2.52
CA CYS A 41 7.46 10.20 -3.71
C CYS A 41 7.90 9.45 -4.97
N HIS A 42 9.20 9.32 -5.23
CA HIS A 42 9.72 8.58 -6.38
C HIS A 42 9.26 7.12 -6.36
N SER A 43 9.37 6.44 -5.21
CA SER A 43 8.89 5.06 -5.10
C SER A 43 7.38 4.92 -5.35
N MET A 44 6.57 5.85 -4.85
CA MET A 44 5.12 5.82 -5.04
C MET A 44 4.71 6.20 -6.47
N ASN A 45 5.45 7.11 -7.10
CA ASN A 45 5.26 7.46 -8.50
C ASN A 45 5.60 6.27 -9.39
N GLU A 46 6.71 5.57 -9.14
CA GLU A 46 7.07 4.36 -9.85
C GLU A 46 5.95 3.31 -9.75
N LEU A 47 5.41 3.12 -8.54
CA LEU A 47 4.29 2.19 -8.31
C LEU A 47 3.01 2.60 -9.05
N ALA A 48 2.69 3.89 -9.12
CA ALA A 48 1.41 4.36 -9.66
C ALA A 48 1.45 4.61 -11.17
N TYR A 49 2.51 5.25 -11.66
CA TYR A 49 2.70 5.75 -13.03
C TYR A 49 3.74 4.97 -13.84
N GLY A 50 4.56 4.12 -13.21
CA GLY A 50 5.68 3.44 -13.89
C GLY A 50 6.87 4.35 -14.22
N SER A 51 6.96 5.50 -13.55
CA SER A 51 8.08 6.44 -13.65
C SER A 51 8.26 7.14 -12.30
N PRO A 52 9.50 7.39 -11.82
CA PRO A 52 9.74 8.11 -10.57
C PRO A 52 9.34 9.58 -10.66
N VAL A 53 9.45 10.15 -11.86
CA VAL A 53 9.17 11.55 -12.19
C VAL A 53 8.14 11.57 -13.31
N PRO A 54 6.84 11.38 -13.00
CA PRO A 54 5.79 11.32 -14.00
C PRO A 54 5.58 12.70 -14.62
N SER A 55 5.36 12.74 -15.94
CA SER A 55 4.91 13.96 -16.62
C SER A 55 3.44 14.25 -16.30
N ASP A 56 2.99 15.48 -16.60
CA ASP A 56 1.61 15.86 -16.30
C ASP A 56 0.54 15.13 -17.13
N ASP A 57 0.93 14.62 -18.29
CA ASP A 57 0.07 13.84 -19.18
C ASP A 57 -0.03 12.37 -18.75
N MET A 58 0.91 11.88 -17.93
CA MET A 58 0.85 10.51 -17.43
C MET A 58 -0.36 10.28 -16.52
N ARG A 59 -0.83 9.03 -16.51
CA ARG A 59 -1.98 8.58 -15.72
C ARG A 59 -1.58 7.44 -14.78
N PRO A 60 -2.07 7.40 -13.54
CA PRO A 60 -1.69 6.40 -12.56
C PRO A 60 -2.46 5.09 -12.78
N VAL A 61 -2.04 4.32 -13.78
CA VAL A 61 -2.74 3.12 -14.27
C VAL A 61 -2.19 1.79 -13.73
N HIS A 62 -1.19 1.82 -12.84
CA HIS A 62 -0.54 0.59 -12.35
C HIS A 62 -0.99 0.17 -10.95
N ARG A 63 -1.19 1.13 -10.04
CA ARG A 63 -1.59 0.87 -8.65
C ARG A 63 -2.62 1.88 -8.16
N ARG A 64 -3.52 1.40 -7.29
CA ARG A 64 -4.55 2.22 -6.65
C ARG A 64 -4.02 2.99 -5.45
N SER A 65 -4.67 4.09 -5.11
CA SER A 65 -4.37 4.91 -3.94
C SER A 65 -4.41 4.10 -2.64
N ALA A 66 -5.32 3.12 -2.54
CA ALA A 66 -5.41 2.24 -1.37
C ALA A 66 -4.12 1.42 -1.15
N THR A 67 -3.48 0.97 -2.23
CA THR A 67 -2.16 0.30 -2.15
C THR A 67 -1.09 1.28 -1.70
N LEU A 68 -1.07 2.49 -2.25
CA LEU A 68 -0.11 3.53 -1.85
C LEU A 68 -0.28 3.92 -0.37
N GLU A 69 -1.51 4.03 0.11
CA GLU A 69 -1.82 4.30 1.52
C GLU A 69 -1.34 3.17 2.44
N PHE A 70 -1.48 1.91 2.00
CA PHE A 70 -0.94 0.78 2.73
C PHE A 70 0.60 0.83 2.79
N SER A 71 1.28 1.01 1.66
CA SER A 71 2.75 1.12 1.63
C SER A 71 3.24 2.31 2.46
N LYS A 72 2.57 3.47 2.38
CA LYS A 72 2.84 4.65 3.23
C LYS A 72 2.74 4.30 4.71
N LYS A 73 1.65 3.64 5.12
CA LYS A 73 1.42 3.23 6.51
C LYS A 73 2.49 2.25 6.98
N ALA A 74 2.86 1.29 6.13
CA ALA A 74 3.87 0.30 6.43
C ALA A 74 5.24 0.96 6.67
N ILE A 75 5.70 1.80 5.73
CA ILE A 75 6.97 2.54 5.86
C ILE A 75 6.93 3.44 7.09
N SER A 76 5.84 4.20 7.29
CA SER A 76 5.67 5.09 8.43
C SER A 76 5.82 4.39 9.77
N SER A 77 5.42 3.10 9.88
CA SER A 77 5.49 2.36 11.15
C SER A 77 6.91 2.09 11.64
N PHE A 78 7.90 2.19 10.76
CA PHE A 78 9.32 2.02 11.08
C PHE A 78 10.05 3.34 11.25
N MET A 79 9.46 4.47 10.88
CA MET A 79 10.14 5.76 10.97
C MET A 79 10.38 6.12 12.45
N PRO A 80 11.63 6.48 12.84
CA PRO A 80 11.96 6.79 14.24
C PRO A 80 11.08 7.88 14.85
N ARG A 81 10.62 8.82 14.02
CA ARG A 81 9.78 9.97 14.41
C ARG A 81 8.33 9.78 13.98
N ILE A 82 7.74 8.61 14.22
CA ILE A 82 6.45 8.18 13.68
C ILE A 82 5.32 9.22 13.73
N ASN A 83 5.20 9.96 14.84
CA ASN A 83 4.13 10.94 15.08
C ASN A 83 4.47 12.38 14.64
N ALA A 84 5.74 12.68 14.35
CA ALA A 84 6.16 14.02 13.95
C ALA A 84 5.77 14.28 12.50
N SER A 85 5.10 15.40 12.23
CA SER A 85 4.94 15.90 10.87
C SER A 85 6.30 16.22 10.25
N TRP A 86 6.40 16.13 8.93
CA TRP A 86 7.61 16.52 8.22
C TRP A 86 7.71 18.04 8.14
N ASP A 87 8.81 18.59 8.61
CA ASP A 87 9.19 19.99 8.43
C ASP A 87 10.14 20.12 7.22
N PRO A 88 9.73 20.81 6.14
CA PRO A 88 10.56 21.00 4.96
C PRO A 88 11.75 21.95 5.19
N VAL A 89 11.72 22.82 6.20
CA VAL A 89 12.78 23.79 6.47
C VAL A 89 13.96 23.12 7.17
N THR A 90 13.67 22.32 8.20
CA THR A 90 14.70 21.62 8.98
C THR A 90 14.99 20.21 8.46
N ALA A 91 14.31 19.78 7.39
CA ALA A 91 14.36 18.42 6.83
C ALA A 91 14.18 17.34 7.92
N HIS A 92 13.17 17.53 8.76
CA HIS A 92 13.03 16.79 10.00
C HIS A 92 11.61 16.23 10.21
N GLY A 93 11.51 15.09 10.89
CA GLY A 93 10.22 14.45 11.19
C GLY A 93 10.02 13.16 10.40
N ASN A 94 8.76 12.77 10.17
CA ASN A 94 8.42 11.56 9.41
C ASN A 94 8.22 11.90 7.91
N PRO A 95 9.10 11.43 7.01
CA PRO A 95 9.04 11.79 5.58
C PRO A 95 7.74 11.35 4.90
N THR A 96 7.13 10.25 5.37
CA THR A 96 5.84 9.77 4.86
C THR A 96 4.67 10.69 5.20
N ARG A 97 4.81 11.58 6.20
CA ARG A 97 3.78 12.53 6.63
C ARG A 97 3.89 13.89 5.93
N SER A 98 4.83 14.05 5.01
CA SER A 98 5.03 15.27 4.23
C SER A 98 3.83 15.61 3.33
N ASP A 99 3.68 16.90 3.04
CA ASP A 99 2.66 17.38 2.13
C ASP A 99 2.83 16.85 0.70
N ALA A 100 4.06 16.66 0.24
CA ALA A 100 4.36 16.11 -1.07
C ALA A 100 3.76 14.70 -1.24
N VAL A 101 4.03 13.80 -0.28
CA VAL A 101 3.49 12.43 -0.27
C VAL A 101 1.95 12.45 -0.17
N ASN A 102 1.39 13.32 0.66
CA ASN A 102 -0.06 13.46 0.78
C ASN A 102 -0.71 13.97 -0.52
N LYS A 103 -0.10 14.96 -1.19
CA LYS A 103 -0.58 15.51 -2.47
C LYS A 103 -0.50 14.46 -3.58
N LEU A 104 0.55 13.63 -3.63
CA LEU A 104 0.68 12.53 -4.58
C LEU A 104 -0.51 11.56 -4.45
N ILE A 105 -0.79 11.07 -3.25
CA ILE A 105 -1.90 10.13 -3.03
C ILE A 105 -3.25 10.79 -3.37
N LYS A 106 -3.44 12.07 -3.03
CA LYS A 106 -4.64 12.84 -3.43
C LYS A 106 -4.77 12.96 -4.96
N ARG A 107 -3.67 13.17 -5.68
CA ARG A 107 -3.65 13.21 -7.16
C ARG A 107 -4.07 11.87 -7.74
N VAL A 108 -3.56 10.75 -7.22
CA VAL A 108 -3.96 9.40 -7.66
C VAL A 108 -5.46 9.17 -7.41
N LYS A 109 -5.96 9.49 -6.20
CA LYS A 109 -7.41 9.41 -5.90
C LYS A 109 -8.26 10.21 -6.89
N LYS A 110 -7.79 11.39 -7.29
CA LYS A 110 -8.50 12.25 -8.26
C LYS A 110 -8.63 11.57 -9.62
N PHE A 111 -7.59 10.91 -10.11
CA PHE A 111 -7.64 10.15 -11.36
C PHE A 111 -8.55 8.93 -11.27
N GLU A 112 -8.53 8.20 -10.13
CA GLU A 112 -9.45 7.08 -9.91
C GLU A 112 -10.91 7.50 -9.98
N VAL A 113 -11.27 8.62 -9.33
CA VAL A 113 -12.66 9.15 -9.36
C VAL A 113 -13.07 9.57 -10.77
N ARG A 114 -12.12 10.06 -11.57
CA ARG A 114 -12.34 10.43 -12.98
C ARG A 114 -12.38 9.25 -13.94
N ARG A 115 -12.17 8.01 -13.45
CA ARG A 115 -12.02 6.80 -14.28
C ARG A 115 -10.83 6.88 -15.26
N GLU A 116 -9.81 7.63 -14.86
CA GLU A 116 -8.54 7.77 -15.58
C GLU A 116 -7.38 7.06 -14.85
N GLY A 117 -7.69 6.37 -13.74
CA GLY A 117 -6.76 5.55 -12.97
C GLY A 117 -7.13 4.07 -13.04
N VAL A 118 -6.55 3.26 -12.14
CA VAL A 118 -6.87 1.83 -12.07
C VAL A 118 -8.33 1.58 -11.68
N GLU A 119 -9.00 0.76 -12.49
CA GLU A 119 -10.38 0.32 -12.24
C GLU A 119 -10.54 -0.39 -10.87
N PRO A 120 -11.64 -0.14 -10.15
CA PRO A 120 -11.94 -0.84 -8.91
C PRO A 120 -12.16 -2.34 -9.16
N LYS A 121 -11.43 -3.17 -8.42
CA LYS A 121 -11.69 -4.62 -8.30
C LYS A 121 -12.67 -4.94 -7.17
N ALA A 122 -13.62 -4.04 -6.90
CA ALA A 122 -14.61 -4.25 -5.86
C ALA A 122 -15.53 -5.39 -6.27
N ARG A 123 -15.74 -6.36 -5.37
CA ARG A 123 -16.74 -7.40 -5.58
C ARG A 123 -18.11 -6.82 -5.21
N ARG A 124 -19.11 -7.05 -6.07
CA ARG A 124 -20.50 -6.74 -5.70
C ARG A 124 -20.97 -7.66 -4.57
N SER A 125 -21.99 -7.23 -3.85
CA SER A 125 -22.68 -8.07 -2.88
C SER A 125 -23.25 -9.32 -3.55
N LEU A 126 -23.39 -10.40 -2.78
CA LEU A 126 -24.09 -11.59 -3.21
C LEU A 126 -25.57 -11.27 -3.40
N GLU A 127 -26.12 -11.66 -4.54
CA GLU A 127 -27.56 -11.62 -4.76
C GLU A 127 -28.25 -12.78 -4.03
N PHE A 128 -29.56 -12.68 -3.81
CA PHE A 128 -30.33 -13.67 -3.04
C PHE A 128 -30.16 -15.10 -3.57
N ASP A 129 -30.24 -15.29 -4.88
CA ASP A 129 -30.10 -16.62 -5.51
C ASP A 129 -28.68 -17.18 -5.36
N GLU A 130 -27.65 -16.32 -5.41
CA GLU A 130 -26.26 -16.73 -5.20
C GLU A 130 -26.01 -17.15 -3.76
N PHE A 131 -26.67 -16.47 -2.82
CA PHE A 131 -26.67 -16.86 -1.42
C PHE A 131 -27.35 -18.21 -1.20
N LEU A 132 -28.53 -18.45 -1.80
CA LEU A 132 -29.21 -19.75 -1.76
C LEU A 132 -28.37 -20.87 -2.37
N ASN A 133 -27.72 -20.63 -3.50
CA ASN A 133 -26.80 -21.58 -4.12
C ASN A 133 -25.61 -21.90 -3.22
N SER A 134 -25.06 -20.89 -2.54
CA SER A 134 -23.98 -21.06 -1.56
C SER A 134 -24.43 -21.94 -0.39
N LEU A 135 -25.65 -21.72 0.15
CA LEU A 135 -26.21 -22.55 1.22
C LEU A 135 -26.42 -24.00 0.78
N SER A 136 -26.93 -24.21 -0.43
CA SER A 136 -27.12 -25.55 -1.01
C SER A 136 -25.80 -26.28 -1.17
N LEU A 137 -24.75 -25.60 -1.65
CA LEU A 137 -23.39 -26.15 -1.75
C LEU A 137 -22.83 -26.56 -0.40
N VAL A 138 -22.94 -25.69 0.62
CA VAL A 138 -22.47 -25.99 1.98
C VAL A 138 -23.21 -27.19 2.55
N ARG A 139 -24.55 -27.22 2.44
CA ARG A 139 -25.37 -28.35 2.92
C ARG A 139 -25.06 -29.65 2.19
N SER A 140 -24.82 -29.61 0.88
CA SER A 140 -24.43 -30.80 0.10
C SER A 140 -23.06 -31.35 0.51
N LYS A 141 -22.12 -30.46 0.86
CA LYS A 141 -20.79 -30.87 1.35
C LYS A 141 -20.84 -31.40 2.79
N TRP A 142 -21.68 -30.83 3.65
CA TRP A 142 -21.82 -31.25 5.04
C TRP A 142 -22.75 -32.46 5.22
N GLY A 143 -23.74 -32.65 4.33
CA GLY A 143 -24.66 -33.79 4.34
C GLY A 143 -24.02 -35.12 3.90
N LYS A 144 -22.71 -35.14 3.64
CA LYS A 144 -21.91 -36.37 3.43
C LYS A 144 -21.05 -36.75 4.64
N GLY A 145 -21.06 -35.94 5.71
CA GLY A 145 -20.56 -36.33 7.02
C GLY A 145 -21.72 -36.83 7.86
N GLU A 146 -21.64 -38.07 8.29
CA GLU A 146 -22.62 -38.74 9.14
C GLU A 146 -23.07 -37.89 10.33
N THR A 147 -24.33 -38.08 10.69
CA THR A 147 -24.97 -37.81 11.98
C THR A 147 -23.99 -37.66 13.14
N ALA A 148 -23.75 -36.43 13.59
CA ALA A 148 -23.02 -36.14 14.82
C ALA A 148 -23.92 -35.47 15.87
N TYR A 149 -25.18 -35.89 15.96
CA TYR A 149 -26.08 -35.62 17.09
C TYR A 149 -27.13 -36.74 17.16
N MET A 150 -26.71 -37.89 17.69
CA MET A 150 -27.56 -38.80 18.45
C MET A 150 -26.80 -39.17 19.72
#